data_AF-A0A9P6RRB7-F1
#
_entry.id   AF-A0A9P6RRB7-F1
#
_cell.length_a   1.000
_cell.length_b   1.000
_cell.length_c   1.000
_cell.angle_alpha   90.00
_cell.angle_beta   90.00
_cell.angle_gamma   90.00
#
_symmetry.space_group_name_H-M   'P 1'
#
loop_
_entity.id
_entity.type
_entity.pdbx_description
1 polymer ?
#
loop_
_entity_poly.entity_id
_entity_poly.type
_entity_poly.pdbx_seq_one_letter_code
_entity_poly.pdbx_strand_id
1 'polypeptide(L)'
;MLQPDAEESVSLFISLSCISVMALLFGRKTAGTKLRSINYARGLVVALFLVSWAFSIIAAMLVQTNNYNMLSCELSILSCIALYALSKIVIYLFLTEKVYVVTAIGVTRSNSFLYKVNLALMVPYVAVITLMVVFRTAHVEDTGKCYIGLLRPGALPLILYDIVMSTWLTFLFLRPLMSSTSLLQGPTKGKLRDVARRTLMGSIIALLLSSANIFTLVYFNGRERGLICLASCTVDVTLNAIAVHWVTSRGGSNRWNRGDRSAAGGQMSLAGGQTRSYGGGNYQYGVGSDRQAGPLESHVSVTVESYVEEYHQLHFVEAGPKHYSDRPYI
;
A
#
# COMPACT_ATOMS: atom_id res chain seq x y z
N MET A 1 16.77 -6.23 -42.95
CA MET A 1 17.12 -5.99 -41.54
C MET A 1 16.12 -4.99 -41.01
N LEU A 2 15.15 -5.43 -40.21
CA LEU A 2 14.14 -4.55 -39.62
C LEU A 2 14.81 -3.84 -38.44
N GLN A 3 15.02 -2.54 -38.55
CA GLN A 3 15.56 -1.73 -37.46
C GLN A 3 14.50 -1.69 -36.35
N PRO A 4 14.85 -1.95 -35.07
CA PRO A 4 13.85 -1.92 -34.01
C PRO A 4 13.28 -0.50 -33.92
N ASP A 5 11.95 -0.41 -33.94
CA ASP A 5 11.26 0.86 -33.72
C ASP A 5 11.69 1.41 -32.35
N ALA A 6 12.02 2.71 -32.28
CA ALA A 6 12.48 3.34 -31.03
C ALA A 6 11.49 3.13 -29.87
N GLU A 7 10.19 3.09 -30.19
CA GLU A 7 9.11 2.87 -29.24
C GLU A 7 9.10 1.44 -28.66
N GLU A 8 9.45 0.44 -29.45
CA GLU A 8 9.54 -0.96 -29.00
C GLU A 8 10.70 -1.13 -28.02
N SER A 9 11.86 -0.56 -28.37
CA SER A 9 13.05 -0.55 -27.51
C SER A 9 12.73 0.12 -26.17
N VAL A 10 12.12 1.31 -26.19
CA VAL A 10 11.74 2.05 -24.97
C VAL A 10 10.75 1.25 -24.12
N SER A 11 9.72 0.65 -24.72
CA SER A 11 8.71 -0.14 -24.00
C SER A 11 9.32 -1.38 -23.32
N LEU A 12 10.29 -2.01 -23.98
CA LEU A 12 11.01 -3.17 -23.46
C LEU A 12 11.95 -2.77 -22.31
N PHE A 13 12.72 -1.69 -22.45
CA PHE A 13 13.56 -1.15 -21.38
C PHE A 13 12.74 -0.79 -20.14
N ILE A 14 11.58 -0.16 -20.32
CA ILE A 14 10.65 0.17 -19.23
C ILE A 14 10.19 -1.12 -18.53
N SER A 15 9.76 -2.13 -19.29
CA SER A 15 9.26 -3.39 -18.72
C SER A 15 10.35 -4.12 -17.94
N LEU A 16 11.57 -4.24 -18.47
CA LEU A 16 12.70 -4.87 -17.78
C LEU A 16 13.11 -4.12 -16.51
N SER A 17 13.09 -2.80 -16.56
CA SER A 17 13.37 -1.96 -15.38
C SER A 17 12.32 -2.19 -14.29
N CYS A 18 11.04 -2.25 -14.66
CA CYS A 18 9.93 -2.54 -13.74
C CYS A 18 10.06 -3.94 -13.13
N ILE A 19 10.36 -4.97 -13.92
CA ILE A 19 10.60 -6.34 -13.42
C ILE A 19 11.69 -6.34 -12.35
N SER A 20 12.81 -5.67 -12.64
CA SER A 20 13.96 -5.60 -11.73
C SER A 20 13.61 -4.90 -10.41
N VAL A 21 12.93 -3.75 -10.50
CA VAL A 21 12.47 -3.00 -9.33
C VAL A 21 11.49 -3.83 -8.49
N MET A 22 10.51 -4.47 -9.11
CA MET A 22 9.52 -5.28 -8.40
C MET A 22 10.15 -6.48 -7.71
N ALA A 23 11.10 -7.17 -8.37
CA ALA A 23 11.82 -8.29 -7.78
C ALA A 23 12.63 -7.85 -6.55
N LEU A 24 13.31 -6.70 -6.62
CA LEU A 24 14.05 -6.13 -5.49
C LEU A 24 13.13 -5.74 -4.32
N LEU A 25 12.02 -5.04 -4.61
CA LEU A 25 11.07 -4.62 -3.59
C LEU A 25 10.37 -5.81 -2.93
N PHE A 26 10.04 -6.84 -3.70
CA PHE A 26 9.48 -8.09 -3.19
C PHE A 26 10.48 -8.80 -2.28
N GLY A 27 11.73 -9.00 -2.75
CA GLY A 27 12.78 -9.66 -1.97
C GLY A 27 13.09 -8.95 -0.65
N ARG A 28 13.19 -7.61 -0.68
CA ARG A 28 13.38 -6.81 0.54
C ARG A 28 12.23 -6.98 1.54
N LYS A 29 11.00 -7.19 1.06
CA LYS A 29 9.80 -7.24 1.89
C LYS A 29 9.46 -8.61 2.45
N THR A 30 9.89 -9.66 1.76
CA THR A 30 9.72 -11.05 2.19
C THR A 30 10.89 -11.56 3.02
N ALA A 31 12.06 -10.90 2.95
CA ALA A 31 13.24 -11.21 3.76
C ALA A 31 12.93 -11.24 5.26
N GLY A 32 13.08 -12.42 5.88
CA GLY A 32 12.97 -12.61 7.34
C GLY A 32 11.56 -12.86 7.88
N THR A 33 10.54 -13.03 7.04
CA THR A 33 9.17 -13.31 7.53
C THR A 33 8.69 -14.73 7.29
N LYS A 34 8.19 -15.36 8.37
CA LYS A 34 7.50 -16.65 8.31
C LYS A 34 6.15 -16.45 7.61
N LEU A 35 5.95 -17.10 6.46
CA LEU A 35 4.73 -16.99 5.62
C LEU A 35 3.42 -17.30 6.37
N ARG A 36 3.51 -18.04 7.49
CA ARG A 36 2.35 -18.57 8.22
C ARG A 36 1.61 -17.54 9.09
N SER A 37 2.16 -16.35 9.33
CA SER A 37 1.55 -15.31 10.18
C SER A 37 1.31 -13.99 9.43
N ILE A 38 0.89 -14.06 8.16
CA ILE A 38 0.67 -12.86 7.34
C ILE A 38 -0.69 -12.22 7.65
N ASN A 39 -0.67 -11.00 8.16
CA ASN A 39 -1.88 -10.16 8.30
C ASN A 39 -2.50 -9.85 6.93
N TYR A 40 -3.82 -9.73 6.88
CA TYR A 40 -4.59 -9.46 5.64
C TYR A 40 -3.99 -8.29 4.83
N ALA A 41 -3.78 -7.12 5.46
CA ALA A 41 -3.18 -5.96 4.78
C ALA A 41 -1.79 -6.23 4.19
N ARG A 42 -0.97 -7.07 4.83
CA ARG A 42 0.36 -7.45 4.30
C ARG A 42 0.22 -8.43 3.15
N GLY A 43 -0.75 -9.35 3.21
CA GLY A 43 -1.11 -10.26 2.13
C GLY A 43 -1.51 -9.51 0.86
N LEU A 44 -2.33 -8.45 0.97
CA LEU A 44 -2.71 -7.62 -0.18
C LEU A 44 -1.53 -6.94 -0.85
N VAL A 45 -0.58 -6.44 -0.06
CA VAL A 45 0.63 -5.82 -0.58
C VAL A 45 1.51 -6.83 -1.31
N VAL A 46 1.66 -8.04 -0.76
CA VAL A 46 2.39 -9.14 -1.41
C VAL A 46 1.69 -9.56 -2.70
N ALA A 47 0.36 -9.68 -2.70
CA ALA A 47 -0.43 -9.98 -3.88
C ALA A 47 -0.24 -8.92 -4.98
N LEU A 48 -0.23 -7.63 -4.62
CA LEU A 48 0.03 -6.53 -5.55
C LEU A 48 1.42 -6.67 -6.21
N PHE A 49 2.46 -6.97 -5.44
CA PHE A 49 3.80 -7.20 -6.00
C PHE A 49 3.85 -8.38 -6.96
N LEU A 50 3.22 -9.51 -6.59
CA LEU A 50 3.23 -10.71 -7.42
C LEU A 50 2.46 -10.51 -8.74
N VAL A 51 1.28 -9.90 -8.67
CA VAL A 51 0.46 -9.60 -9.86
C VAL A 51 1.22 -8.69 -10.82
N SER A 52 1.78 -7.60 -10.31
CA SER A 52 2.52 -6.64 -11.14
C SER A 52 3.80 -7.22 -11.72
N TRP A 53 4.51 -8.07 -10.97
CA TRP A 53 5.69 -8.78 -11.48
C TRP A 53 5.33 -9.75 -12.61
N ALA A 54 4.31 -10.59 -12.41
CA ALA A 54 3.83 -11.53 -13.42
C ALA A 54 3.38 -10.81 -14.69
N PHE A 55 2.67 -9.69 -14.55
CA PHE A 55 2.30 -8.87 -15.70
C PHE A 55 3.48 -8.26 -16.42
N SER A 56 4.46 -7.72 -15.71
CA SER A 56 5.59 -7.07 -16.37
C SER A 56 6.34 -8.06 -17.28
N ILE A 57 6.38 -9.34 -16.89
CA ILE A 57 6.88 -10.44 -17.73
C ILE A 57 5.96 -10.68 -18.95
N ILE A 58 4.65 -10.78 -18.73
CA ILE A 58 3.67 -10.96 -19.82
C ILE A 58 3.74 -9.79 -20.82
N ALA A 59 3.80 -8.55 -20.33
CA ALA A 59 3.92 -7.34 -21.13
C ALA A 59 5.22 -7.34 -21.95
N ALA A 60 6.37 -7.70 -21.36
CA ALA A 60 7.63 -7.80 -22.08
C ALA A 60 7.59 -8.84 -23.23
N MET A 61 6.87 -9.95 -23.04
CA MET A 61 6.66 -10.96 -24.09
C MET A 61 5.69 -10.47 -25.16
N LEU A 62 4.61 -9.81 -24.76
CA LEU A 62 3.60 -9.27 -25.68
C LEU A 62 4.15 -8.12 -26.52
N VAL A 63 5.03 -7.26 -25.98
CA VAL A 63 5.69 -6.17 -26.74
C VAL A 63 6.48 -6.74 -27.93
N GLN A 64 7.24 -7.83 -27.72
CA GLN A 64 8.04 -8.45 -28.78
C GLN A 64 7.20 -9.22 -29.82
N THR A 65 6.07 -9.79 -29.39
CA THR A 65 5.23 -10.63 -30.25
C THR A 65 4.05 -9.89 -30.86
N ASN A 66 3.90 -8.58 -30.59
CA ASN A 66 2.72 -7.81 -30.97
C ASN A 66 2.60 -7.57 -32.49
N ASN A 67 3.75 -7.41 -33.15
CA ASN A 67 3.79 -7.05 -34.56
C ASN A 67 3.37 -8.24 -35.43
N TYR A 68 2.52 -7.99 -36.43
CA TYR A 68 1.98 -8.98 -37.39
C TYR A 68 1.18 -10.13 -36.78
N ASN A 69 0.85 -10.08 -35.48
CA ASN A 69 0.13 -11.15 -34.81
C ASN A 69 -1.13 -10.63 -34.09
N MET A 70 -2.29 -10.94 -34.68
CA MET A 70 -3.58 -10.53 -34.13
C MET A 70 -3.85 -11.12 -32.73
N LEU A 71 -3.39 -12.35 -32.47
CA LEU A 71 -3.58 -13.00 -31.18
C LEU A 71 -2.81 -12.28 -30.07
N SER A 72 -1.55 -11.92 -30.33
CA SER A 72 -0.76 -11.11 -29.40
C SER A 72 -1.36 -9.71 -29.20
N CYS A 73 -1.95 -9.13 -30.25
CA CYS A 73 -2.64 -7.83 -30.17
C CYS A 73 -3.88 -7.88 -29.26
N GLU A 74 -4.73 -8.90 -29.40
CA GLU A 74 -5.89 -9.12 -28.51
C GLU A 74 -5.46 -9.44 -27.07
N LEU A 75 -4.43 -10.27 -26.89
CA LEU A 75 -3.90 -10.57 -25.55
C LEU A 75 -3.29 -9.33 -24.88
N SER A 76 -2.74 -8.39 -25.66
CA SER A 76 -2.22 -7.13 -25.13
C SER A 76 -3.31 -6.29 -24.49
N ILE A 77 -4.44 -6.08 -25.18
CA ILE A 77 -5.54 -5.29 -24.62
C ILE A 77 -6.21 -5.99 -23.43
N LEU A 78 -6.39 -7.30 -23.51
CA LEU A 78 -6.97 -8.07 -22.40
C LEU A 78 -6.07 -8.06 -21.16
N SER A 79 -4.75 -8.17 -21.34
CA SER A 79 -3.80 -8.09 -20.24
C SER A 79 -3.80 -6.70 -19.59
N CYS A 80 -3.83 -5.63 -20.39
CA CYS A 80 -3.95 -4.26 -19.88
C CYS A 80 -5.23 -4.07 -19.04
N ILE A 81 -6.38 -4.49 -19.57
CA ILE A 81 -7.67 -4.39 -18.86
C ILE A 81 -7.63 -5.21 -17.57
N ALA A 82 -7.16 -6.46 -17.63
CA ALA A 82 -7.11 -7.36 -16.48
C ALA A 82 -6.24 -6.81 -15.36
N LEU A 83 -5.09 -6.21 -15.69
CA LEU A 83 -4.21 -5.66 -14.67
C LEU A 83 -4.63 -4.33 -14.13
N TYR A 84 -5.16 -3.47 -14.98
CA TYR A 84 -5.79 -2.26 -14.50
C TYR A 84 -6.90 -2.62 -13.50
N ALA A 85 -7.77 -3.58 -13.85
CA ALA A 85 -8.84 -4.06 -12.97
C ALA A 85 -8.32 -4.66 -11.65
N LEU A 86 -7.36 -5.57 -11.75
CA LEU A 86 -6.83 -6.29 -10.60
C LEU A 86 -6.04 -5.37 -9.65
N SER A 87 -5.23 -4.46 -10.19
CA SER A 87 -4.48 -3.49 -9.38
C SER A 87 -5.43 -2.57 -8.60
N LYS A 88 -6.49 -2.07 -9.25
CA LYS A 88 -7.53 -1.26 -8.60
C LYS A 88 -8.27 -2.00 -7.50
N ILE A 89 -8.69 -3.25 -7.74
CA ILE A 89 -9.34 -4.07 -6.71
C ILE A 89 -8.43 -4.21 -5.50
N VAL A 90 -7.16 -4.56 -5.71
CA VAL A 90 -6.21 -4.75 -4.60
C VAL A 90 -5.96 -3.44 -3.86
N ILE A 91 -5.80 -2.32 -4.56
CA ILE A 91 -5.64 -0.99 -3.94
C ILE A 91 -6.87 -0.63 -3.12
N TYR A 92 -8.09 -0.76 -3.67
CA TYR A 92 -9.31 -0.41 -2.95
C TYR A 92 -9.58 -1.31 -1.74
N LEU A 93 -9.28 -2.62 -1.83
CA LEU A 93 -9.35 -3.51 -0.67
C LEU A 93 -8.31 -3.12 0.38
N PHE A 94 -7.09 -2.76 -0.03
CA PHE A 94 -6.04 -2.29 0.88
C PHE A 94 -6.45 -0.99 1.58
N LEU A 95 -6.98 -0.02 0.83
CA LEU A 95 -7.47 1.25 1.38
C LEU A 95 -8.65 1.03 2.32
N THR A 96 -9.59 0.16 1.97
CA THR A 96 -10.73 -0.20 2.83
C THR A 96 -10.27 -0.84 4.14
N GLU A 97 -9.30 -1.75 4.10
CA GLU A 97 -8.72 -2.34 5.32
C GLU A 97 -8.05 -1.26 6.18
N LYS A 98 -7.32 -0.32 5.58
CA LYS A 98 -6.70 0.79 6.31
C LYS A 98 -7.71 1.75 6.92
N VAL A 99 -8.79 2.07 6.22
CA VAL A 99 -9.90 2.86 6.77
C VAL A 99 -10.54 2.12 7.93
N TYR A 100 -10.82 0.82 7.79
CA TYR A 100 -11.41 0.01 8.85
C TYR A 100 -10.56 0.02 10.12
N VAL A 101 -9.25 -0.23 10.01
CA VAL A 101 -8.32 -0.21 11.15
C VAL A 101 -8.29 1.16 11.85
N VAL A 102 -8.45 2.25 11.11
CA VAL A 102 -8.41 3.62 11.68
C VAL A 102 -9.77 4.06 12.25
N THR A 103 -10.89 3.58 11.69
CA THR A 103 -12.24 4.08 12.02
C THR A 103 -13.04 3.19 12.95
N ALA A 104 -12.78 1.89 12.96
CA ALA A 104 -13.64 0.89 13.56
C ALA A 104 -12.91 0.17 14.70
N ILE A 105 -12.72 0.88 15.82
CA ILE A 105 -12.08 0.34 17.03
C ILE A 105 -13.09 -0.59 17.72
N GLY A 106 -12.72 -1.87 17.88
CA GLY A 106 -13.50 -2.84 18.68
C GLY A 106 -14.72 -3.49 18.04
N VAL A 107 -14.92 -3.34 16.74
CA VAL A 107 -15.99 -4.02 16.00
C VAL A 107 -15.40 -5.02 15.00
N THR A 108 -15.90 -6.25 15.00
CA THR A 108 -15.50 -7.30 14.04
C THR A 108 -15.80 -6.89 12.60
N ARG A 109 -14.96 -7.28 11.62
CA ARG A 109 -15.07 -6.92 10.19
C ARG A 109 -16.49 -7.05 9.61
N SER A 110 -17.17 -8.16 9.90
CA SER A 110 -18.52 -8.45 9.41
C SER A 110 -19.64 -7.70 10.12
N ASN A 111 -19.36 -6.95 11.19
CA ASN A 111 -20.36 -6.16 11.91
C ASN A 111 -20.26 -4.66 11.60
N SER A 112 -19.14 -4.22 11.01
CA SER A 112 -18.93 -2.81 10.67
C SER A 112 -19.75 -2.40 9.44
N PHE A 113 -20.76 -1.54 9.64
CA PHE A 113 -21.59 -0.99 8.56
C PHE A 113 -20.75 -0.31 7.48
N LEU A 114 -19.76 0.50 7.88
CA LEU A 114 -18.87 1.20 6.95
C LEU A 114 -18.06 0.23 6.06
N TYR A 115 -17.61 -0.90 6.62
CA TYR A 115 -16.87 -1.92 5.87
C TYR A 115 -17.76 -2.59 4.83
N LYS A 116 -19.02 -2.93 5.20
CA LYS A 116 -20.01 -3.48 4.27
C LYS A 116 -20.35 -2.51 3.14
N VAL A 117 -20.52 -1.23 3.45
CA VAL A 117 -20.78 -0.21 2.43
C VAL A 117 -19.60 -0.10 1.46
N ASN A 118 -18.36 -0.02 1.95
CA ASN A 118 -17.18 0.02 1.08
C ASN A 118 -17.03 -1.24 0.23
N LEU A 119 -17.34 -2.42 0.78
CA LEU A 119 -17.32 -3.67 0.02
C LEU A 119 -18.45 -3.73 -1.03
N ALA A 120 -19.65 -3.27 -0.69
CA ALA A 120 -20.77 -3.19 -1.63
C ALA A 120 -20.48 -2.19 -2.76
N LEU A 121 -19.76 -1.11 -2.48
CA LEU A 121 -19.34 -0.11 -3.46
C LEU A 121 -18.35 -0.66 -4.51
N MET A 122 -17.77 -1.84 -4.27
CA MET A 122 -16.94 -2.57 -5.24
C MET A 122 -17.77 -3.38 -6.25
N VAL A 123 -19.03 -3.69 -5.94
CA VAL A 123 -19.89 -4.48 -6.84
C VAL A 123 -20.11 -3.81 -8.20
N PRO A 124 -20.38 -2.49 -8.29
CA PRO A 124 -20.47 -1.79 -9.57
C PRO A 124 -19.18 -1.87 -10.40
N TYR A 125 -18.01 -2.06 -9.78
CA TYR A 125 -16.76 -2.19 -10.52
C TYR A 125 -16.73 -3.43 -11.42
N VAL A 126 -17.38 -4.52 -11.00
CA VAL A 126 -17.50 -5.73 -11.82
C VAL A 126 -18.28 -5.44 -13.12
N ALA A 127 -19.32 -4.61 -13.04
CA ALA A 127 -20.06 -4.16 -14.21
C ALA A 127 -19.18 -3.29 -15.11
N VAL A 128 -18.39 -2.36 -14.54
CA VAL A 128 -17.44 -1.53 -15.28
C VAL A 128 -16.39 -2.38 -16.01
N ILE A 129 -15.82 -3.40 -15.35
CA ILE A 129 -14.88 -4.34 -15.98
C ILE A 129 -15.54 -5.06 -17.16
N THR A 130 -16.77 -5.52 -16.98
CA THR A 130 -17.52 -6.20 -18.04
C THR A 130 -17.73 -5.27 -19.25
N LEU A 131 -18.08 -4.00 -19.01
CA LEU A 131 -18.18 -2.99 -20.06
C LEU A 131 -16.84 -2.76 -20.77
N MET A 132 -15.72 -2.73 -20.03
CA MET A 132 -14.40 -2.59 -20.64
C MET A 132 -14.05 -3.75 -21.58
N VAL A 133 -14.38 -4.99 -21.18
CA VAL A 133 -14.12 -6.18 -22.00
C VAL A 133 -14.99 -6.19 -23.26
N VAL A 134 -16.26 -5.77 -23.16
CA VAL A 134 -17.20 -5.71 -24.29
C VAL A 134 -16.84 -4.61 -25.28
N PHE A 135 -16.48 -3.43 -24.78
CA PHE A 135 -16.20 -2.24 -25.61
C PHE A 135 -14.71 -2.04 -25.93
N ARG A 136 -13.92 -3.12 -25.92
CA ARG A 136 -12.52 -3.09 -26.35
C ARG A 136 -12.39 -3.10 -27.87
N THR A 137 -11.32 -2.53 -28.39
CA THR A 137 -10.94 -2.65 -29.80
C THR A 137 -9.46 -3.01 -29.91
N ALA A 138 -9.15 -3.95 -30.81
CA ALA A 138 -7.80 -4.28 -31.23
C ALA A 138 -7.83 -4.52 -32.74
N HIS A 139 -6.85 -3.98 -33.44
CA HIS A 139 -6.67 -4.20 -34.88
C HIS A 139 -5.19 -4.08 -35.24
N VAL A 140 -4.77 -4.91 -36.21
CA VAL A 140 -3.44 -4.83 -36.80
C VAL A 140 -3.57 -4.06 -38.11
N GLU A 141 -2.82 -2.97 -38.23
CA GLU A 141 -2.82 -2.13 -39.43
C GLU A 141 -1.97 -2.78 -40.55
N ASP A 142 -2.12 -2.34 -41.80
CA ASP A 142 -1.41 -2.91 -42.96
C ASP A 142 0.13 -2.84 -42.82
N THR A 143 0.62 -1.93 -41.98
CA THR A 143 2.03 -1.80 -41.61
C THR A 143 2.52 -2.89 -40.64
N GLY A 144 1.63 -3.80 -40.21
CA GLY A 144 1.90 -4.86 -39.25
C GLY A 144 1.86 -4.41 -37.78
N LYS A 145 1.55 -3.15 -37.50
CA LYS A 145 1.53 -2.59 -36.14
C LYS A 145 0.19 -2.81 -35.46
N CYS A 146 0.22 -3.23 -34.20
CA CYS A 146 -0.98 -3.42 -33.39
C CYS A 146 -1.44 -2.11 -32.72
N TYR A 147 -2.70 -1.77 -32.95
CA TYR A 147 -3.39 -0.67 -32.29
C TYR A 147 -4.48 -1.21 -31.39
N ILE A 148 -4.48 -0.76 -30.14
CA ILE A 148 -5.49 -1.14 -29.15
C ILE A 148 -6.11 0.10 -28.53
N GLY A 149 -7.32 -0.06 -28.01
CA GLY A 149 -8.02 1.02 -27.35
C GLY A 149 -9.31 0.57 -26.69
N LEU A 150 -9.92 1.52 -25.99
CA LEU A 150 -11.21 1.36 -25.35
C LEU A 150 -12.19 2.37 -25.95
N LEU A 151 -13.36 1.90 -26.40
CA LEU A 151 -14.37 2.79 -26.96
C LEU A 151 -14.97 3.68 -25.84
N ARG A 152 -15.46 4.86 -26.22
CA ARG A 152 -16.13 5.83 -25.32
C ARG A 152 -17.16 5.21 -24.36
N PRO A 153 -18.08 4.32 -24.78
CA PRO A 153 -19.02 3.65 -23.88
C PRO A 153 -18.36 2.79 -22.78
N GLY A 154 -17.14 2.29 -22.98
CA GLY A 154 -16.37 1.59 -21.94
C GLY A 154 -15.50 2.53 -21.10
N ALA A 155 -14.88 3.54 -21.73
CA ALA A 155 -13.97 4.46 -21.06
C ALA A 155 -14.68 5.46 -20.14
N LEU A 156 -15.86 5.95 -20.51
CA LEU A 156 -16.58 6.94 -19.71
C LEU A 156 -17.06 6.39 -18.35
N PRO A 157 -17.73 5.21 -18.28
CA PRO A 157 -18.09 4.62 -16.99
C PRO A 157 -16.88 4.35 -16.09
N LEU A 158 -15.75 3.93 -16.68
CA LEU A 158 -14.50 3.70 -15.97
C LEU A 158 -14.04 4.95 -15.22
N ILE A 159 -13.93 6.07 -15.94
CA ILE A 159 -13.46 7.34 -15.38
C ILE A 159 -14.41 7.86 -14.31
N LEU A 160 -15.71 7.84 -14.57
CA LEU A 160 -16.72 8.30 -13.61
C LEU A 160 -16.66 7.49 -12.33
N TYR A 161 -16.57 6.16 -12.44
CA TYR A 161 -16.44 5.29 -11.29
C TYR A 161 -15.15 5.59 -10.51
N ASP A 162 -14.02 5.72 -11.21
CA ASP A 162 -12.73 6.02 -10.61
C ASP A 162 -12.72 7.34 -9.83
N ILE A 163 -13.31 8.40 -10.39
CA ILE A 163 -13.44 9.69 -9.72
C ILE A 163 -14.32 9.55 -8.47
N VAL A 164 -15.50 8.95 -8.58
CA VAL A 164 -16.43 8.78 -7.45
C VAL A 164 -15.78 7.97 -6.32
N MET A 165 -15.16 6.84 -6.65
CA MET A 165 -14.47 5.99 -5.67
C MET A 165 -13.29 6.71 -5.01
N SER A 166 -12.47 7.40 -5.81
CA SER A 166 -11.30 8.11 -5.30
C SER A 166 -11.70 9.24 -4.37
N THR A 167 -12.75 10.01 -4.72
CA THR A 167 -13.31 11.06 -3.86
C THR A 167 -13.91 10.47 -2.58
N TRP A 168 -14.68 9.38 -2.67
CA TRP A 168 -15.28 8.70 -1.53
C TRP A 168 -14.23 8.19 -0.53
N LEU A 169 -13.23 7.44 -1.01
CA LEU A 169 -12.15 6.92 -0.17
C LEU A 169 -11.31 8.05 0.44
N THR A 170 -11.04 9.10 -0.33
CA THR A 170 -10.33 10.30 0.18
C THR A 170 -11.11 10.94 1.32
N PHE A 171 -12.42 11.12 1.16
CA PHE A 171 -13.27 11.65 2.24
C PHE A 171 -13.24 10.77 3.49
N LEU A 172 -13.32 9.44 3.34
CA LEU A 172 -13.25 8.51 4.48
C LEU A 172 -11.92 8.56 5.22
N PHE A 173 -10.81 8.82 4.54
CA PHE A 173 -9.52 9.03 5.20
C PHE A 173 -9.38 10.42 5.85
N LEU A 174 -9.95 11.46 5.24
CA LEU A 174 -9.91 12.82 5.79
C LEU A 174 -10.81 12.95 7.02
N ARG A 175 -11.94 12.26 7.08
CA ARG A 175 -12.90 12.31 8.20
C ARG A 175 -12.25 12.07 9.58
N PRO A 176 -11.53 10.96 9.85
CA PRO A 176 -10.87 10.75 11.13
C PRO A 176 -9.68 11.70 11.38
N LEU A 177 -9.10 12.29 10.35
CA LEU A 177 -8.02 13.28 10.49
C LEU A 177 -8.56 14.67 10.87
N MET A 178 -9.74 15.04 10.33
CA MET A 178 -10.41 16.32 10.57
C MET A 178 -11.26 16.29 11.85
N SER A 179 -11.80 15.13 12.23
CA SER A 179 -12.46 14.93 13.52
C SER A 179 -11.42 14.97 14.63
N SER A 180 -11.09 16.19 15.01
CA SER A 180 -10.27 16.55 16.18
C SER A 180 -11.09 16.38 17.47
N THR A 181 -11.94 15.37 17.56
CA THR A 181 -12.95 15.23 18.62
C THR A 181 -12.52 14.16 19.63
N SER A 182 -11.82 14.65 20.65
CA SER A 182 -11.88 14.28 22.07
C SER A 182 -11.58 12.87 22.60
N LEU A 183 -11.40 11.79 21.81
CA LEU A 183 -11.19 10.44 22.40
C LEU A 183 -9.74 9.90 22.42
N LEU A 184 -8.76 10.67 21.91
CA LEU A 184 -7.33 10.28 21.90
C LEU A 184 -6.48 11.27 22.71
N GLN A 185 -6.80 11.38 24.01
CA GLN A 185 -6.22 12.32 24.95
C GLN A 185 -4.95 11.74 25.61
N GLY A 186 -3.92 11.40 24.81
CA GLY A 186 -2.67 10.81 25.32
C GLY A 186 -1.38 11.25 24.58
N PRO A 187 -0.20 11.16 25.23
CA PRO A 187 1.10 11.69 24.76
C PRO A 187 1.72 10.97 23.55
N THR A 188 1.15 9.83 23.13
CA THR A 188 1.51 9.08 21.89
C THR A 188 0.97 9.72 20.60
N LYS A 189 0.24 10.85 20.72
CA LYS A 189 -0.43 11.65 19.68
C LYS A 189 0.35 11.88 18.38
N GLY A 190 1.64 12.19 18.47
CA GLY A 190 2.43 12.58 17.29
C GLY A 190 2.69 11.40 16.35
N LYS A 191 3.07 10.25 16.90
CA LYS A 191 3.54 9.11 16.11
C LYS A 191 2.40 8.40 15.37
N LEU A 192 1.25 8.21 16.01
CA LEU A 192 0.10 7.55 15.38
C LEU A 192 -0.51 8.43 14.27
N ARG A 193 -0.63 9.74 14.52
CA ARG A 193 -1.08 10.72 13.52
C ARG A 193 -0.13 10.82 12.34
N ASP A 194 1.18 10.76 12.58
CA ASP A 194 2.18 10.83 11.50
C ASP A 194 2.14 9.57 10.62
N VAL A 195 1.94 8.39 11.21
CA VAL A 195 1.74 7.14 10.46
C VAL A 195 0.44 7.18 9.65
N ALA A 196 -0.66 7.64 10.25
CA ALA A 196 -1.94 7.79 9.55
C ALA A 196 -1.84 8.81 8.40
N ARG A 197 -1.19 9.96 8.63
CA ARG A 197 -0.95 11.01 7.62
C ARG A 197 -0.07 10.52 6.48
N ARG A 198 1.02 9.81 6.78
CA ARG A 198 1.90 9.21 5.76
C ARG A 198 1.15 8.18 4.92
N THR A 199 0.30 7.37 5.56
CA THR A 199 -0.54 6.37 4.89
C THR A 199 -1.58 7.03 3.99
N LEU A 200 -2.22 8.10 4.46
CA LEU A 200 -3.14 8.90 3.67
C LEU A 200 -2.45 9.53 2.45
N MET A 201 -1.29 10.16 2.65
CA MET A 201 -0.58 10.84 1.57
C MET A 201 -0.16 9.86 0.48
N GLY A 202 0.36 8.69 0.85
CA GLY A 202 0.70 7.67 -0.16
C GLY A 202 -0.52 7.02 -0.81
N SER A 203 -1.67 6.97 -0.12
CA SER A 203 -2.93 6.52 -0.71
C SER A 203 -3.44 7.52 -1.76
N ILE A 204 -3.37 8.82 -1.48
CA ILE A 204 -3.70 9.89 -2.45
C ILE A 204 -2.75 9.82 -3.65
N ILE A 205 -1.45 9.66 -3.41
CA ILE A 205 -0.47 9.50 -4.48
C ILE A 205 -0.81 8.29 -5.38
N ALA A 206 -1.16 7.14 -4.80
CA ALA A 206 -1.56 5.95 -5.57
C ALA A 206 -2.83 6.19 -6.41
N LEU A 207 -3.83 6.90 -5.86
CA LEU A 207 -5.05 7.26 -6.59
C LEU A 207 -4.76 8.25 -7.74
N LEU A 208 -3.87 9.21 -7.53
CA LEU A 208 -3.45 10.19 -8.54
C LEU A 208 -2.64 9.54 -9.67
N LEU A 209 -1.68 8.67 -9.32
CA LEU A 209 -0.90 7.90 -10.30
C LEU A 209 -1.82 7.09 -11.22
N SER A 210 -2.78 6.38 -10.62
CA SER A 210 -3.72 5.54 -11.35
C SER A 210 -4.67 6.33 -12.26
N SER A 211 -5.06 7.55 -11.86
CA SER A 211 -5.96 8.40 -12.66
C SER A 211 -5.24 9.06 -13.84
N ALA A 212 -3.94 9.38 -13.71
CA ALA A 212 -3.13 9.89 -14.81
C ALA A 212 -2.96 8.87 -15.96
N ASN A 213 -2.91 7.57 -15.64
CA ASN A 213 -2.81 6.52 -16.64
C ASN A 213 -4.07 6.45 -17.54
N ILE A 214 -5.26 6.54 -16.93
CA ILE A 214 -6.54 6.54 -17.67
C ILE A 214 -6.71 7.80 -18.50
N PHE A 215 -6.23 8.93 -18.00
CA PHE A 215 -6.28 10.18 -18.73
C PHE A 215 -5.49 10.10 -20.04
N THR A 216 -4.36 9.37 -20.03
CA THR A 216 -3.57 9.07 -21.23
C THR A 216 -4.42 8.29 -22.24
N LEU A 217 -5.06 7.19 -21.83
CA LEU A 217 -5.93 6.37 -22.69
C LEU A 217 -7.06 7.16 -23.37
N VAL A 218 -7.57 8.18 -22.69
CA VAL A 218 -8.65 9.05 -23.20
C VAL A 218 -8.12 10.08 -24.17
N TYR A 219 -6.94 10.63 -23.89
CA TYR A 219 -6.29 11.62 -24.74
C TYR A 219 -6.06 11.07 -26.15
N PHE A 220 -5.67 9.80 -26.28
CA PHE A 220 -5.41 9.17 -27.56
C PHE A 220 -6.65 8.60 -28.29
N ASN A 221 -7.88 8.92 -27.84
CA ASN A 221 -9.13 8.64 -28.54
C ASN A 221 -9.28 7.19 -29.09
N GLY A 222 -8.76 6.19 -28.36
CA GLY A 222 -8.89 4.77 -28.73
C GLY A 222 -7.99 4.30 -29.88
N ARG A 223 -6.98 5.09 -30.28
CA ARG A 223 -5.93 4.68 -31.22
C ARG A 223 -4.55 4.84 -30.59
N GLU A 224 -4.22 3.94 -29.67
CA GLU A 224 -2.87 3.83 -29.11
C GLU A 224 -2.15 2.61 -29.66
N ARG A 225 -0.83 2.70 -29.81
CA ARG A 225 -0.02 1.52 -30.08
C ARG A 225 -0.02 0.60 -28.85
N GLY A 226 -0.27 -0.69 -29.07
CA GLY A 226 -0.42 -1.66 -27.97
C GLY A 226 0.78 -1.72 -27.02
N LEU A 227 1.99 -1.54 -27.55
CA LEU A 227 3.24 -1.46 -26.77
C LEU A 227 3.29 -0.26 -25.82
N ILE A 228 2.75 0.90 -26.21
CA ILE A 228 2.72 2.12 -25.36
C ILE A 228 1.72 1.93 -24.22
N CYS A 229 0.56 1.35 -24.51
CA CYS A 229 -0.45 1.02 -23.52
C CYS A 229 0.08 -0.03 -22.50
N LEU A 230 0.76 -1.08 -22.97
CA LEU A 230 1.41 -2.06 -22.09
C LEU A 230 2.50 -1.41 -21.21
N ALA A 231 3.33 -0.55 -21.79
CA ALA A 231 4.39 0.14 -21.05
C ALA A 231 3.82 1.08 -19.98
N SER A 232 2.82 1.90 -20.32
CA SER A 232 2.17 2.82 -19.37
C SER A 232 1.46 2.08 -18.24
N CYS A 233 0.73 1.00 -18.54
CA CYS A 233 0.14 0.14 -17.52
C CYS A 233 1.20 -0.48 -16.60
N THR A 234 2.34 -0.90 -17.16
CA THR A 234 3.46 -1.47 -16.38
C THR A 234 4.09 -0.43 -15.45
N VAL A 235 4.25 0.81 -15.93
CA VAL A 235 4.74 1.93 -15.11
C VAL A 235 3.75 2.25 -13.99
N ASP A 236 2.45 2.35 -14.28
CA ASP A 236 1.43 2.67 -13.28
C ASP A 236 1.42 1.66 -12.13
N VAL A 237 1.38 0.36 -12.44
CA VAL A 237 1.40 -0.67 -11.39
C VAL A 237 2.70 -0.69 -10.60
N THR A 238 3.81 -0.30 -11.24
CA THR A 238 5.13 -0.16 -10.60
C THR A 238 5.17 1.02 -9.64
N LEU A 239 4.69 2.18 -10.06
CA LEU A 239 4.62 3.37 -9.23
C LEU A 239 3.65 3.17 -8.06
N ASN A 240 2.51 2.51 -8.28
CA ASN A 240 1.60 2.12 -7.21
C ASN A 240 2.26 1.20 -6.18
N ALA A 241 3.02 0.18 -6.62
CA ALA A 241 3.74 -0.70 -5.71
C ALA A 241 4.86 0.02 -4.95
N ILE A 242 5.58 0.96 -5.60
CA ILE A 242 6.58 1.81 -4.95
C ILE A 242 5.91 2.69 -3.88
N ALA A 243 4.78 3.32 -4.19
CA ALA A 243 4.03 4.15 -3.24
C ALA A 243 3.58 3.33 -2.03
N VAL A 244 3.03 2.13 -2.27
CA VAL A 244 2.66 1.20 -1.19
C VAL A 244 3.88 0.76 -0.39
N HIS A 245 4.99 0.43 -1.04
CA HIS A 245 6.26 0.12 -0.37
C HIS A 245 6.69 1.28 0.52
N TRP A 246 6.72 2.50 0.00
CA TRP A 246 7.11 3.70 0.74
C TRP A 246 6.23 3.97 1.96
N VAL A 247 4.92 3.76 1.85
CA VAL A 247 3.98 3.96 2.95
C VAL A 247 4.18 2.93 4.06
N THR A 248 4.53 1.71 3.68
CA THR A 248 4.60 0.58 4.61
C THR A 248 6.02 0.35 5.15
N SER A 249 7.05 0.78 4.43
CA SER A 249 8.44 0.79 4.89
C SER A 249 8.63 1.99 5.83
N ARG A 250 9.04 1.74 7.07
CA ARG A 250 9.35 2.85 7.99
C ARG A 250 10.57 3.59 7.45
N GLY A 251 10.51 4.92 7.50
CA GLY A 251 11.74 5.68 7.59
C GLY A 251 12.47 5.18 8.81
N GLY A 252 13.59 4.49 8.62
CA GLY A 252 14.55 4.32 9.69
C GLY A 252 14.74 5.70 10.28
N SER A 253 14.38 5.87 11.55
CA SER A 253 14.76 7.08 12.26
C SER A 253 16.25 7.23 12.03
N ASN A 254 16.67 8.30 11.35
CA ASN A 254 18.01 8.82 11.50
C ASN A 254 18.15 9.19 12.97
N ARG A 255 18.44 8.18 13.79
CA ARG A 255 18.94 8.28 15.14
C ARG A 255 20.45 8.48 15.04
N TRP A 256 20.83 9.47 14.25
CA TRP A 256 22.14 10.07 14.20
C TRP A 256 21.90 11.53 14.52
N ASN A 257 22.62 12.05 15.52
CA ASN A 257 22.56 13.42 16.03
C ASN A 257 21.45 13.80 17.04
N ARG A 258 21.40 13.08 18.18
CA ARG A 258 21.02 13.72 19.46
C ARG A 258 21.76 13.13 20.67
N GLY A 259 23.02 12.77 20.48
CA GLY A 259 24.03 12.75 21.54
C GLY A 259 24.93 13.97 21.33
N ASP A 260 25.45 14.55 22.39
CA ASP A 260 26.35 15.72 22.41
C ASP A 260 25.70 17.10 22.24
N ARG A 261 24.99 17.52 23.28
CA ARG A 261 24.96 18.93 23.74
C ARG A 261 24.52 19.06 25.21
N SER A 262 25.00 18.15 26.05
CA SER A 262 24.91 18.27 27.51
C SER A 262 26.30 18.09 28.13
N ALA A 263 27.26 18.86 27.62
CA ALA A 263 28.61 18.98 28.17
C ALA A 263 29.15 20.40 27.88
N ALA A 264 28.43 21.42 28.33
CA ALA A 264 28.92 22.80 28.39
C ALA A 264 28.14 23.54 29.48
N GLY A 265 28.59 23.35 30.71
CA GLY A 265 28.01 23.96 31.91
C GLY A 265 28.96 23.79 33.09
N GLY A 266 30.23 24.14 32.88
CA GLY A 266 31.18 24.27 33.98
C GLY A 266 30.90 25.58 34.72
N GLN A 267 30.21 25.50 35.84
CA GLN A 267 30.33 26.48 36.91
C GLN A 267 30.51 25.75 38.25
N MET A 268 31.50 26.27 38.97
CA MET A 268 32.11 25.78 40.18
C MET A 268 31.28 26.17 41.40
N SER A 269 30.96 25.23 42.30
CA SER A 269 30.78 25.55 43.72
C SER A 269 30.97 24.31 44.60
N LEU A 270 31.80 24.48 45.63
CA LEU A 270 32.11 23.52 46.70
C LEU A 270 30.89 23.25 47.59
N ALA A 271 30.75 22.02 48.10
CA ALA A 271 30.81 21.70 49.54
C ALA A 271 30.29 20.29 49.86
N GLY A 272 31.14 19.50 50.54
CA GLY A 272 30.87 18.59 51.66
C GLY A 272 29.67 17.62 51.65
N GLY A 273 29.96 16.32 51.81
CA GLY A 273 28.97 15.37 52.33
C GLY A 273 29.33 13.91 52.09
N GLN A 274 29.82 13.24 53.13
CA GLN A 274 30.11 11.81 53.21
C GLN A 274 28.91 10.92 52.85
N THR A 275 29.16 9.77 52.21
CA THR A 275 28.59 8.47 52.63
C THR A 275 29.30 7.30 51.95
N ARG A 276 29.49 6.24 52.75
CA ARG A 276 30.26 5.01 52.50
C ARG A 276 29.43 3.90 51.82
N SER A 277 30.17 2.93 51.28
CA SER A 277 29.84 1.48 51.20
C SER A 277 28.89 1.04 50.08
N TYR A 278 29.04 -0.09 49.37
CA TYR A 278 29.76 -1.34 49.60
C TYR A 278 30.21 -1.93 48.25
N GLY A 279 31.34 -2.67 48.24
CA GLY A 279 31.80 -3.42 47.08
C GLY A 279 31.06 -4.75 46.88
N GLY A 280 31.21 -5.32 45.67
CA GLY A 280 30.89 -6.72 45.41
C GLY A 280 30.64 -7.05 43.94
N GLY A 281 31.47 -7.95 43.39
CA GLY A 281 31.03 -8.88 42.34
C GLY A 281 31.44 -8.55 40.91
N ASN A 282 32.69 -8.86 40.58
CA ASN A 282 33.17 -8.99 39.21
C ASN A 282 32.76 -10.36 38.66
N TYR A 283 31.92 -10.42 37.62
CA TYR A 283 31.74 -11.63 36.80
C TYR A 283 31.76 -11.24 35.33
N GLN A 284 32.95 -11.41 34.76
CA GLN A 284 33.25 -11.33 33.34
C GLN A 284 32.94 -12.70 32.70
N TYR A 285 31.92 -12.76 31.84
CA TYR A 285 31.79 -13.81 30.84
C TYR A 285 31.95 -13.19 29.46
N GLY A 286 33.09 -13.45 28.83
CA GLY A 286 33.28 -13.27 27.40
C GLY A 286 32.59 -14.39 26.65
N VAL A 287 31.65 -14.05 25.77
CA VAL A 287 31.23 -14.91 24.67
C VAL A 287 31.08 -13.99 23.46
N GLY A 288 31.98 -14.17 22.49
CA GLY A 288 31.81 -13.60 21.16
C GLY A 288 30.54 -14.16 20.54
N SER A 289 29.73 -13.28 19.98
CA SER A 289 28.62 -13.69 19.12
C SER A 289 28.37 -12.60 18.10
N ASP A 290 28.56 -12.99 16.84
CA ASP A 290 28.19 -12.27 15.64
C ASP A 290 26.82 -11.61 15.81
N ARG A 291 26.80 -10.28 15.84
CA ARG A 291 25.54 -9.52 15.79
C ARG A 291 25.03 -9.52 14.35
N GLN A 292 24.38 -10.62 13.99
CA GLN A 292 23.53 -10.70 12.82
C GLN A 292 22.29 -9.84 13.08
N ALA A 293 22.24 -8.68 12.43
CA ALA A 293 21.12 -7.75 12.49
C ALA A 293 19.88 -8.38 11.82
N GLY A 294 18.93 -8.87 12.63
CA GLY A 294 17.61 -9.30 12.18
C GLY A 294 16.66 -8.12 11.93
N PRO A 295 15.68 -8.23 11.00
CA PRO A 295 14.89 -7.10 10.53
C PRO A 295 13.77 -6.70 11.50
N LEU A 296 13.83 -5.45 11.98
CA LEU A 296 12.93 -4.82 12.95
C LEU A 296 11.56 -4.37 12.38
N GLU A 297 11.22 -4.72 11.13
CA GLU A 297 10.03 -4.19 10.44
C GLU A 297 8.70 -4.88 10.83
N SER A 298 8.75 -6.09 11.38
CA SER A 298 7.53 -6.80 11.83
C SER A 298 6.94 -6.22 13.11
N HIS A 299 7.74 -5.55 13.94
CA HIS A 299 7.30 -5.10 15.26
C HIS A 299 6.32 -3.94 15.22
N VAL A 300 6.08 -3.27 14.07
CA VAL A 300 5.35 -1.99 14.08
C VAL A 300 3.88 -2.13 13.76
N SER A 301 3.54 -2.91 12.75
CA SER A 301 2.15 -3.33 12.54
C SER A 301 1.68 -4.13 13.75
N VAL A 302 2.54 -5.01 14.28
CA VAL A 302 2.35 -5.68 15.55
C VAL A 302 2.27 -4.70 16.71
N THR A 303 3.03 -3.60 16.79
CA THR A 303 2.87 -2.64 17.90
C THR A 303 1.63 -1.78 17.78
N VAL A 304 1.08 -1.53 16.58
CA VAL A 304 -0.21 -0.80 16.45
C VAL A 304 -1.36 -1.74 16.78
N GLU A 305 -1.34 -2.98 16.29
CA GLU A 305 -2.29 -4.02 16.71
C GLU A 305 -2.13 -4.34 18.20
N SER A 306 -0.92 -4.44 18.75
CA SER A 306 -0.68 -4.70 20.17
C SER A 306 -0.98 -3.48 21.03
N TYR A 307 -0.75 -2.25 20.58
CA TYR A 307 -1.21 -1.06 21.32
C TYR A 307 -2.74 -0.97 21.31
N VAL A 308 -3.37 -1.33 20.19
CA VAL A 308 -4.83 -1.36 20.08
C VAL A 308 -5.38 -2.51 20.95
N GLU A 309 -4.74 -3.68 20.98
CA GLU A 309 -5.07 -4.79 21.89
C GLU A 309 -4.80 -4.45 23.38
N GLU A 310 -3.74 -3.71 23.69
CA GLU A 310 -3.40 -3.24 25.04
C GLU A 310 -4.38 -2.15 25.51
N TYR A 311 -4.82 -1.27 24.60
CA TYR A 311 -5.92 -0.34 24.83
C TYR A 311 -7.25 -1.10 25.04
N HIS A 312 -7.46 -2.20 24.31
CA HIS A 312 -8.58 -3.11 24.49
C HIS A 312 -8.57 -3.80 25.86
N GLN A 313 -7.42 -4.28 26.34
CA GLN A 313 -7.30 -4.88 27.68
C GLN A 313 -7.62 -3.87 28.79
N LEU A 314 -7.14 -2.63 28.66
CA LEU A 314 -7.37 -1.59 29.67
C LEU A 314 -8.84 -1.13 29.74
N HIS A 315 -9.55 -1.04 28.60
CA HIS A 315 -10.95 -0.58 28.57
C HIS A 315 -12.00 -1.69 28.76
N PHE A 316 -11.65 -2.97 28.58
CA PHE A 316 -12.54 -4.10 28.92
C PHE A 316 -12.54 -4.44 30.42
N VAL A 317 -11.45 -4.15 31.16
CA VAL A 317 -11.40 -4.37 32.62
C VAL A 317 -12.33 -3.42 33.38
N GLU A 318 -12.62 -2.24 32.83
CA GLU A 318 -13.56 -1.28 33.44
C GLU A 318 -15.04 -1.62 33.19
N ALA A 319 -15.32 -2.64 32.38
CA ALA A 319 -16.65 -3.24 32.19
C ALA A 319 -16.76 -4.60 32.91
N GLY A 320 -16.35 -4.65 34.18
CA GLY A 320 -16.65 -5.78 35.08
C GLY A 320 -18.17 -5.90 35.37
N PRO A 321 -18.65 -7.08 35.78
CA PRO A 321 -20.06 -7.40 35.88
C PRO A 321 -20.78 -6.48 36.88
N LYS A 322 -21.92 -5.92 36.46
CA LYS A 322 -22.84 -5.19 37.33
C LYS A 322 -23.27 -6.11 38.48
N HIS A 323 -22.79 -5.85 39.68
CA HIS A 323 -23.36 -6.39 40.91
C HIS A 323 -24.83 -5.95 40.99
N TYR A 324 -25.75 -6.88 40.78
CA TYR A 324 -27.14 -6.71 41.14
C TYR A 324 -27.22 -6.81 42.67
N SER A 325 -27.44 -5.66 43.31
CA SER A 325 -27.69 -5.58 44.75
C SER A 325 -29.19 -5.71 44.97
N ASP A 326 -29.63 -6.92 45.34
CA ASP A 326 -30.95 -7.17 45.91
C ASP A 326 -31.04 -6.49 47.30
N ARG A 327 -32.06 -5.64 47.48
CA ARG A 327 -32.46 -5.16 48.82
C ARG A 327 -33.44 -6.15 49.45
N PRO A 328 -33.40 -6.33 50.78
CA PRO A 328 -34.28 -7.24 51.48
C PRO A 328 -35.64 -6.62 51.80
N TYR A 329 -36.62 -7.52 51.92
CA TYR A 329 -37.93 -7.40 52.55
C TYR A 329 -37.99 -6.42 53.73
N ILE A 330 -38.91 -5.44 53.65
CA ILE A 330 -39.99 -5.15 54.62
C ILE A 330 -41.17 -4.60 53.81
#